data_AF-A0A3C0R7I2-F1
#
_entry.id   AF-A0A3C0R7I2-F1
#
_cell.length_a   1.000
_cell.length_b   1.000
_cell.length_c   1.000
_cell.angle_alpha   90.00
_cell.angle_beta   90.00
_cell.angle_gamma   90.00
#
_symmetry.space_group_name_H-M   'P 1'
#
loop_
_entity.id
_entity.type
_entity.pdbx_description
1 polymer ?
#
loop_
_entity_poly.entity_id
_entity_poly.type
_entity_poly.pdbx_seq_one_letter_code
_entity_poly.pdbx_strand_id
1 'polypeptide(L)'
;MGVITPVGNDLETFWSSLKNGVSGIRRIEAFDTSAYDCQIAGEVRGFDPKPFFRNAKDVRRTDRFAQLALAAAKMALEDGGIDLEKVRRDRFGVIVSSGIGGLKTLEDQHTILSTKGPSRNSPFTIPMLISNMASGLISMEYGLEGPNLCIVTACATSTNAIGESWRMIKFGDADIFLAGGSEASVVALGLAGFSAMRALSTRNDEPERASRPFDRDRDGFVMSEGAGVVVVEELEHAKARGAKIYCELAGYGLS
;
A
#
# COMPACT_ATOMS: atom_id res chain seq x y z
N MET A 1 -6.58 -6.04 -10.88
CA MET A 1 -5.66 -5.06 -10.29
C MET A 1 -6.46 -4.03 -9.52
N GLY A 2 -5.88 -3.41 -8.50
CA GLY A 2 -6.52 -2.36 -7.71
C GLY A 2 -5.49 -1.38 -7.19
N VAL A 3 -5.84 -0.10 -7.19
CA VAL A 3 -4.91 0.99 -6.88
C VAL A 3 -5.61 2.08 -6.08
N ILE A 4 -4.89 2.65 -5.11
CA ILE A 4 -5.23 3.91 -4.44
C ILE A 4 -3.98 4.77 -4.46
N THR A 5 -4.04 5.95 -5.07
CA THR A 5 -2.85 6.78 -5.33
C THR A 5 -3.17 8.27 -5.24
N PRO A 6 -2.16 9.15 -5.15
CA PRO A 6 -2.37 10.59 -5.17
C PRO A 6 -3.00 11.15 -6.45
N VAL A 7 -3.08 10.33 -7.52
CA VAL A 7 -3.62 10.72 -8.82
C VAL A 7 -4.87 9.93 -9.22
N GLY A 8 -5.41 9.10 -8.33
CA GLY A 8 -6.61 8.31 -8.57
C GLY A 8 -6.85 7.23 -7.52
N ASN A 9 -8.11 7.07 -7.12
CA ASN A 9 -8.57 6.07 -6.14
C ASN A 9 -9.24 4.85 -6.80
N ASP A 10 -9.05 4.71 -8.11
CA ASP A 10 -9.55 3.62 -8.95
C ASP A 10 -8.65 3.48 -10.18
N LEU A 11 -8.74 2.35 -10.89
CA LEU A 11 -7.90 2.06 -12.05
C LEU A 11 -8.10 3.03 -13.22
N GLU A 12 -9.34 3.46 -13.47
CA GLU A 12 -9.67 4.30 -14.63
C GLU A 12 -9.10 5.71 -14.44
N THR A 13 -9.37 6.32 -13.29
CA THR A 13 -8.85 7.64 -12.92
C THR A 13 -7.33 7.61 -12.86
N PHE A 14 -6.75 6.60 -12.18
CA PHE A 14 -5.29 6.44 -12.11
C PHE A 14 -4.65 6.38 -13.51
N TRP A 15 -5.16 5.51 -14.37
CA TRP A 15 -4.61 5.32 -15.71
C TRP A 15 -4.80 6.56 -16.61
N SER A 16 -5.94 7.23 -16.50
CA SER A 16 -6.19 8.50 -17.19
C SER A 16 -5.22 9.59 -16.75
N SER A 17 -5.02 9.75 -15.45
CA SER A 17 -4.08 10.72 -14.87
C SER A 17 -2.64 10.47 -15.35
N LEU A 18 -2.20 9.21 -15.38
CA LEU A 18 -0.86 8.86 -15.89
C LEU A 18 -0.69 9.24 -17.36
N LYS A 19 -1.64 8.89 -18.23
CA LYS A 19 -1.58 9.22 -19.66
C LYS A 19 -1.56 10.71 -19.92
N ASN A 20 -2.20 11.49 -19.06
CA ASN A 20 -2.32 12.95 -19.19
C ASN A 20 -1.23 13.72 -18.41
N GLY A 21 -0.27 13.03 -17.79
CA GLY A 21 0.82 13.69 -17.05
C GLY A 21 0.36 14.48 -15.82
N VAL A 22 -0.73 14.05 -15.17
CA VAL A 22 -1.27 14.73 -14.00
C VAL A 22 -0.34 14.50 -12.80
N SER A 23 0.16 15.57 -12.20
CA SER A 23 0.96 15.49 -10.97
C SER A 23 0.07 15.40 -9.74
N GLY A 24 0.31 14.38 -8.91
CA GLY A 24 -0.34 14.20 -7.61
C GLY A 24 0.39 14.86 -6.45
N ILE A 25 1.48 15.60 -6.72
CA ILE A 25 2.29 16.24 -5.68
C ILE A 25 1.74 17.62 -5.37
N ARG A 26 1.50 17.90 -4.09
CA ARG A 26 1.01 19.17 -3.58
C ARG A 26 1.69 19.51 -2.25
N ARG A 27 1.38 20.69 -1.71
CA ARG A 27 1.65 21.03 -0.31
C ARG A 27 0.93 20.05 0.60
N ILE A 28 1.61 19.62 1.66
CA ILE A 28 1.05 18.72 2.67
C ILE A 28 -0.06 19.45 3.44
N GLU A 29 -1.21 18.81 3.60
CA GLU A 29 -2.35 19.33 4.37
C GLU A 29 -2.64 18.48 5.61
N ALA A 30 -2.12 17.26 5.68
CA ALA A 30 -2.39 16.33 6.78
C ALA A 30 -1.86 16.79 8.15
N PHE A 31 -0.83 17.66 8.18
CA PHE A 31 -0.23 18.21 9.40
C PHE A 31 0.57 19.49 9.10
N ASP A 32 0.94 20.23 10.15
CA ASP A 32 1.76 21.45 10.03
C ASP A 32 3.20 21.12 9.62
N THR A 33 3.61 21.65 8.48
CA THR A 33 4.95 21.46 7.90
C THR A 33 5.82 22.71 7.93
N SER A 34 5.39 23.78 8.61
CA SER A 34 6.10 25.07 8.65
C SER A 34 7.56 24.98 9.13
N ALA A 35 7.86 24.01 10.01
CA ALA A 35 9.20 23.77 10.55
C ALA A 35 10.05 22.78 9.72
N TYR A 36 9.55 22.29 8.58
CA TYR A 36 10.22 21.27 7.77
C TYR A 36 10.78 21.89 6.48
N ASP A 37 11.97 21.44 6.07
CA ASP A 37 12.59 21.84 4.80
C ASP A 37 11.78 21.34 3.59
N CYS A 38 11.24 20.12 3.67
CA CYS A 38 10.29 19.59 2.69
C CYS A 38 8.86 19.79 3.21
N GLN A 39 8.00 20.38 2.38
CA GLN A 39 6.62 20.74 2.73
C GLN A 39 5.62 20.18 1.70
N ILE A 40 6.05 19.21 0.91
CA ILE A 40 5.32 18.66 -0.23
C ILE A 40 5.27 17.13 -0.17
N ALA A 41 4.15 16.55 -0.63
CA ALA A 41 3.97 15.12 -0.76
C ALA A 41 2.88 14.78 -1.79
N GLY A 42 2.81 13.51 -2.17
CA GLY A 42 1.63 12.93 -2.82
C GLY A 42 0.70 12.31 -1.78
N GLU A 43 -0.31 13.07 -1.35
CA GLU A 43 -1.35 12.58 -0.44
C GLU A 43 -2.49 11.91 -1.23
N VAL A 44 -3.02 10.80 -0.71
CA VAL A 44 -4.26 10.21 -1.22
C VAL A 44 -5.43 11.05 -0.72
N ARG A 45 -6.14 11.70 -1.66
CA ARG A 45 -7.25 12.63 -1.37
C ARG A 45 -8.60 12.00 -1.64
N GLY A 46 -9.63 12.42 -0.89
CA GLY A 46 -11.01 11.97 -1.09
C GLY A 46 -11.25 10.48 -0.86
N PHE A 47 -10.39 9.82 -0.06
CA PHE A 47 -10.52 8.39 0.25
C PHE A 47 -11.34 8.17 1.53
N ASP A 48 -12.44 7.41 1.41
CA ASP A 48 -13.20 6.88 2.55
C ASP A 48 -12.94 5.37 2.71
N PRO A 49 -12.32 4.93 3.81
CA PRO A 49 -12.03 3.51 4.02
C PRO A 49 -13.27 2.68 4.39
N LYS A 50 -14.35 3.29 4.92
CA LYS A 50 -15.48 2.54 5.52
C LYS A 50 -16.14 1.52 4.59
N PRO A 51 -16.38 1.80 3.29
CA PRO A 51 -17.06 0.86 2.40
C PRO A 51 -16.28 -0.44 2.14
N PHE A 52 -14.99 -0.47 2.48
CA PHE A 52 -14.10 -1.61 2.21
C PHE A 52 -14.10 -2.65 3.34
N PHE A 53 -14.70 -2.33 4.50
CA PHE A 53 -14.78 -3.23 5.65
C PHE A 53 -16.19 -3.83 5.78
N ARG A 54 -16.28 -5.13 6.09
CA ARG A 54 -17.49 -5.84 6.53
C ARG A 54 -18.14 -5.13 7.71
N ASN A 55 -17.32 -4.60 8.60
CA ASN A 55 -17.75 -3.80 9.74
C ASN A 55 -16.98 -2.47 9.77
N ALA A 56 -17.66 -1.39 9.41
CA ALA A 56 -17.08 -0.03 9.37
C ALA A 56 -16.47 0.44 10.71
N LYS A 57 -16.83 -0.17 11.84
CA LYS A 57 -16.23 0.16 13.15
C LYS A 57 -14.77 -0.29 13.27
N ASP A 58 -14.32 -1.22 12.42
CA ASP A 58 -12.97 -1.76 12.49
C ASP A 58 -11.95 -0.83 11.84
N VAL A 59 -12.39 0.14 11.01
CA VAL A 59 -11.55 1.23 10.47
C VAL A 59 -10.71 1.91 11.57
N ARG A 60 -11.32 2.24 12.72
CA ARG A 60 -10.62 2.93 13.83
C ARG A 60 -9.56 2.07 14.53
N ARG A 61 -9.53 0.76 14.24
CA ARG A 61 -8.60 -0.23 14.77
C ARG A 61 -7.58 -0.67 13.70
N THR A 62 -7.44 0.12 12.65
CA THR A 62 -6.50 -0.12 11.55
C THR A 62 -5.75 1.16 11.23
N ASP A 63 -4.46 1.05 10.94
CA ASP A 63 -3.69 2.17 10.43
C ASP A 63 -4.02 2.44 8.96
N ARG A 64 -3.73 3.66 8.50
CA ARG A 64 -4.04 4.13 7.14
C ARG A 64 -3.39 3.25 6.07
N PHE A 65 -2.17 2.74 6.27
CA PHE A 65 -1.55 1.85 5.28
C PHE A 65 -2.38 0.57 5.06
N ALA A 66 -2.95 -0.01 6.12
CA ALA A 66 -3.78 -1.20 6.02
C ALA A 66 -5.15 -0.90 5.39
N GLN A 67 -5.71 0.29 5.66
CA GLN A 67 -6.96 0.74 5.04
C GLN A 67 -6.81 0.89 3.51
N LEU A 68 -5.72 1.52 3.06
CA LEU A 68 -5.40 1.66 1.64
C LEU A 68 -5.17 0.29 0.98
N ALA A 69 -4.47 -0.62 1.67
CA ALA A 69 -4.24 -1.99 1.21
C ALA A 69 -5.55 -2.76 1.00
N LEU A 70 -6.48 -2.65 1.95
CA LEU A 70 -7.78 -3.33 1.87
C LEU A 70 -8.62 -2.84 0.69
N ALA A 71 -8.63 -1.53 0.45
CA ALA A 71 -9.32 -0.94 -0.69
C ALA A 71 -8.74 -1.40 -2.03
N ALA A 72 -7.42 -1.37 -2.18
CA ALA A 72 -6.74 -1.88 -3.36
C ALA A 72 -6.96 -3.39 -3.57
N ALA A 73 -6.99 -4.17 -2.50
CA ALA A 73 -7.29 -5.60 -2.55
C ALA A 73 -8.72 -5.88 -3.02
N LYS A 74 -9.73 -5.14 -2.51
CA LYS A 74 -11.11 -5.25 -2.97
C LYS A 74 -11.21 -5.02 -4.48
N MET A 75 -10.64 -3.91 -4.96
CA MET A 75 -10.64 -3.58 -6.38
C MET A 75 -9.90 -4.62 -7.21
N ALA A 76 -8.81 -5.19 -6.69
CA ALA A 76 -8.07 -6.24 -7.36
C ALA A 76 -8.88 -7.53 -7.52
N LEU A 77 -9.63 -7.93 -6.49
CA LEU A 77 -10.56 -9.07 -6.55
C LEU A 77 -11.67 -8.84 -7.59
N GLU A 78 -12.26 -7.64 -7.58
CA GLU A 78 -13.34 -7.25 -8.50
C GLU A 78 -12.87 -7.23 -9.95
N ASP A 79 -11.75 -6.56 -10.26
CA ASP A 79 -11.16 -6.53 -11.59
C ASP A 79 -10.66 -7.92 -12.05
N GLY A 80 -10.23 -8.76 -11.09
CA GLY A 80 -9.86 -10.15 -11.35
C GLY A 80 -11.06 -11.06 -11.66
N GLY A 81 -12.29 -10.59 -11.44
CA GLY A 81 -13.51 -11.39 -11.59
C GLY A 81 -13.52 -12.62 -10.69
N ILE A 82 -12.97 -12.52 -9.48
CA ILE A 82 -12.85 -13.65 -8.56
C ILE A 82 -14.14 -13.83 -7.77
N ASP A 83 -14.73 -15.01 -7.90
CA ASP A 83 -15.84 -15.47 -7.08
C ASP A 83 -15.29 -16.31 -5.91
N LEU A 84 -15.29 -15.73 -4.70
CA LEU A 84 -14.73 -16.34 -3.49
C LEU A 84 -15.47 -17.61 -3.04
N GLU A 85 -16.64 -17.93 -3.61
CA GLU A 85 -17.37 -19.18 -3.33
C GLU A 85 -16.98 -20.31 -4.29
N LYS A 86 -16.29 -19.99 -5.41
CA LYS A 86 -15.88 -20.97 -6.43
C LYS A 86 -14.40 -21.29 -6.43
N VAL A 87 -13.59 -20.48 -5.74
CA VAL A 87 -12.14 -20.69 -5.61
C VAL A 87 -11.81 -21.40 -4.30
N ARG A 88 -10.71 -22.15 -4.30
CA ARG A 88 -10.16 -22.80 -3.11
C ARG A 88 -9.46 -21.77 -2.22
N ARG A 89 -10.06 -21.44 -1.08
CA ARG A 89 -9.55 -20.40 -0.17
C ARG A 89 -8.25 -20.77 0.51
N ASP A 90 -8.02 -22.06 0.76
CA ASP A 90 -6.76 -22.65 1.25
C ASP A 90 -5.61 -22.57 0.22
N ARG A 91 -5.93 -22.21 -1.02
CA ARG A 91 -4.98 -22.04 -2.13
C ARG A 91 -4.94 -20.61 -2.65
N PHE A 92 -5.55 -19.70 -1.92
CA PHE A 92 -5.56 -18.28 -2.20
C PHE A 92 -4.73 -17.57 -1.13
N GLY A 93 -3.50 -17.21 -1.49
CA GLY A 93 -2.58 -16.51 -0.62
C GLY A 93 -2.68 -14.99 -0.67
N VAL A 94 -2.03 -14.34 0.29
CA VAL A 94 -1.92 -12.88 0.38
C VAL A 94 -0.48 -12.48 0.72
N ILE A 95 0.11 -11.64 -0.13
CA ILE A 95 1.40 -10.99 0.12
C ILE A 95 1.23 -9.51 -0.24
N VAL A 96 0.57 -8.73 0.63
CA VAL A 96 0.44 -7.28 0.50
C VAL A 96 1.17 -6.65 1.67
N SER A 97 2.29 -6.01 1.37
CA SER A 97 3.25 -5.59 2.38
C SER A 97 3.42 -4.08 2.46
N SER A 98 4.04 -3.62 3.53
CA SER A 98 4.36 -2.20 3.76
C SER A 98 5.82 -2.05 4.15
N GLY A 99 6.48 -1.02 3.62
CA GLY A 99 7.90 -0.78 3.88
C GLY A 99 8.14 -0.35 5.32
N ILE A 100 7.27 0.52 5.86
CA ILE A 100 7.39 1.06 7.21
C ILE A 100 6.25 0.60 8.13
N GLY A 101 5.07 0.33 7.58
CA GLY A 101 3.90 -0.09 8.36
C GLY A 101 3.18 1.10 8.99
N GLY A 102 2.62 0.88 10.18
CA GLY A 102 1.76 1.84 10.88
C GLY A 102 2.52 2.96 11.56
N LEU A 103 3.21 3.80 10.79
CA LEU A 103 4.01 4.90 11.32
C LEU A 103 3.17 5.95 12.04
N LYS A 104 1.95 6.22 11.55
CA LYS A 104 1.02 7.14 12.23
C LYS A 104 0.61 6.60 13.60
N THR A 105 0.27 5.31 13.66
CA THR A 105 -0.03 4.62 14.92
C THR A 105 1.15 4.71 15.89
N LEU A 106 2.38 4.49 15.42
CA LEU A 106 3.57 4.61 16.26
C LEU A 106 3.68 6.01 16.87
N GLU A 107 3.57 7.05 16.05
CA GLU A 107 3.65 8.45 16.47
C GLU A 107 2.60 8.80 17.53
N ASP A 108 1.34 8.42 17.29
CA ASP A 108 0.23 8.70 18.20
C ASP A 108 0.37 7.95 19.53
N GLN A 109 0.69 6.65 19.47
CA GLN A 109 0.80 5.82 20.66
C GLN A 109 2.07 6.15 21.48
N HIS A 110 3.15 6.58 20.82
CA HIS A 110 4.32 7.11 21.51
C HIS A 110 4.01 8.43 22.22
N THR A 111 3.28 9.34 21.57
CA THR A 111 2.84 10.59 22.21
C THR A 111 1.96 10.32 23.42
N ILE A 112 1.02 9.38 23.33
CA ILE A 112 0.19 8.96 24.47
C ILE A 112 1.05 8.39 25.59
N LEU A 113 2.00 7.50 25.29
CA LEU A 113 2.90 6.92 26.27
C LEU A 113 3.68 8.00 27.03
N SER A 114 4.29 8.94 26.30
CA SER A 114 5.16 9.98 26.86
C SER A 114 4.39 11.05 27.65
N THR A 115 3.14 11.33 27.29
CA THR A 115 2.34 12.38 27.94
C THR A 115 1.34 11.88 28.99
N LYS A 116 0.89 10.63 28.88
CA LYS A 116 -0.18 10.06 29.71
C LYS A 116 0.17 8.73 30.38
N GLY A 117 1.32 8.14 30.06
CA GLY A 117 1.80 6.89 30.63
C GLY A 117 1.22 5.63 29.97
N PRO A 118 1.81 4.45 30.26
CA PRO A 118 1.57 3.21 29.52
C PRO A 118 0.15 2.65 29.67
N SER A 119 -0.56 2.97 30.76
CA SER A 119 -1.94 2.52 30.98
C SER A 119 -2.95 3.11 30.00
N ARG A 120 -2.56 4.13 29.22
CA ARG A 120 -3.42 4.80 28.24
C ARG A 120 -3.18 4.38 26.80
N ASN A 121 -2.16 3.56 26.54
CA ASN A 121 -1.90 3.03 25.20
C ASN A 121 -3.04 2.12 24.73
N SER A 122 -3.31 2.14 23.42
CA SER A 122 -4.34 1.31 22.82
C SER A 122 -3.95 -0.17 22.88
N PRO A 123 -4.88 -1.08 23.21
CA PRO A 123 -4.64 -2.52 23.06
C PRO A 123 -4.44 -2.93 21.58
N PHE A 124 -4.84 -2.07 20.65
CA PHE A 124 -4.65 -2.27 19.21
C PHE A 124 -3.33 -1.70 18.68
N THR A 125 -2.46 -1.14 19.54
CA THR A 125 -1.18 -0.53 19.12
C THR A 125 -0.37 -1.47 18.24
N ILE A 126 -0.10 -2.69 18.72
CA ILE A 126 0.75 -3.64 17.98
C ILE A 126 0.08 -4.11 16.69
N PRO A 127 -1.19 -4.57 16.68
CA PRO A 127 -1.89 -4.89 15.43
C PRO A 127 -1.88 -3.73 14.44
N MET A 128 -2.16 -2.50 14.85
CA MET A 128 -2.19 -1.37 13.93
C MET A 128 -0.80 -1.00 13.39
N LEU A 129 0.28 -1.36 14.09
CA LEU A 129 1.64 -0.94 13.78
C LEU A 129 2.38 -1.87 12.80
N ILE A 130 2.27 -3.19 13.00
CA ILE A 130 3.12 -4.17 12.30
C ILE A 130 2.75 -4.29 10.80
N SER A 131 3.76 -4.28 9.93
CA SER A 131 3.58 -4.24 8.47
C SER A 131 2.76 -5.40 7.89
N ASN A 132 2.80 -6.58 8.53
CA ASN A 132 2.06 -7.75 8.07
C ASN A 132 0.54 -7.64 8.24
N MET A 133 0.04 -6.61 8.93
CA MET A 133 -1.41 -6.40 9.03
C MET A 133 -2.08 -5.99 7.74
N ALA A 134 -1.37 -5.52 6.72
CA ALA A 134 -1.98 -5.39 5.39
C ALA A 134 -2.42 -6.78 4.86
N SER A 135 -1.51 -7.76 4.77
CA SER A 135 -1.86 -9.14 4.38
C SER A 135 -2.85 -9.80 5.35
N GLY A 136 -2.63 -9.63 6.66
CA GLY A 136 -3.48 -10.21 7.70
C GLY A 136 -4.93 -9.72 7.62
N LEU A 137 -5.13 -8.42 7.48
CA LEU A 137 -6.46 -7.81 7.38
C LEU A 137 -7.19 -8.28 6.12
N ILE A 138 -6.52 -8.28 4.97
CA ILE A 138 -7.09 -8.76 3.70
C ILE A 138 -7.52 -10.23 3.82
N SER A 139 -6.67 -11.08 4.38
CA SER A 139 -6.98 -12.49 4.60
C SER A 139 -8.21 -12.68 5.51
N MET A 140 -8.29 -11.97 6.64
CA MET A 140 -9.46 -12.01 7.51
C MET A 140 -10.74 -11.49 6.84
N GLU A 141 -10.62 -10.39 6.09
CA GLU A 141 -11.73 -9.71 5.42
C GLU A 141 -12.31 -10.51 4.26
N TYR A 142 -11.53 -11.38 3.62
CA TYR A 142 -11.98 -12.21 2.50
C TYR A 142 -11.99 -13.72 2.81
N GLY A 143 -11.59 -14.12 4.01
CA GLY A 143 -11.51 -15.52 4.43
C GLY A 143 -10.48 -16.32 3.64
N LEU A 144 -9.33 -15.70 3.31
CA LEU A 144 -8.27 -16.34 2.52
C LEU A 144 -7.35 -17.12 3.45
N GLU A 145 -7.17 -18.40 3.17
CA GLU A 145 -6.52 -19.38 4.05
C GLU A 145 -5.23 -19.95 3.46
N GLY A 146 -4.84 -19.53 2.25
CA GLY A 146 -3.55 -19.86 1.66
C GLY A 146 -2.38 -19.14 2.31
N PRO A 147 -1.16 -19.21 1.71
CA PRO A 147 0.03 -18.59 2.27
C PRO A 147 -0.17 -17.09 2.54
N ASN A 148 0.06 -16.67 3.78
CA ASN A 148 -0.08 -15.28 4.21
C ASN A 148 1.24 -14.78 4.77
N LEU A 149 1.90 -13.87 4.04
CA LEU A 149 3.24 -13.40 4.34
C LEU A 149 3.34 -11.88 4.21
N CYS A 150 4.40 -11.34 4.82
CA CYS A 150 4.77 -9.94 4.66
C CYS A 150 6.28 -9.85 4.40
N ILE A 151 6.63 -9.22 3.30
CA ILE A 151 8.01 -9.00 2.87
C ILE A 151 8.28 -7.52 3.02
N VAL A 152 9.31 -7.16 3.80
CA VAL A 152 9.63 -5.76 4.07
C VAL A 152 11.05 -5.49 3.58
N THR A 153 11.15 -4.82 2.43
CA THR A 153 12.40 -4.52 1.73
C THR A 153 12.44 -3.06 1.26
N ALA A 154 11.94 -2.16 2.10
CA ALA A 154 11.84 -0.72 1.82
C ALA A 154 11.15 -0.45 0.47
N CYS A 155 11.79 0.30 -0.44
CA CYS A 155 11.24 0.65 -1.76
C CYS A 155 10.94 -0.57 -2.65
N ALA A 156 11.60 -1.71 -2.42
CA ALA A 156 11.39 -2.93 -3.21
C ALA A 156 10.25 -3.81 -2.69
N THR A 157 9.62 -3.43 -1.56
CA THR A 157 8.63 -4.23 -0.84
C THR A 157 7.55 -4.83 -1.74
N SER A 158 6.85 -4.00 -2.52
CA SER A 158 5.76 -4.47 -3.39
C SER A 158 6.28 -5.32 -4.56
N THR A 159 7.47 -5.03 -5.07
CA THR A 159 8.09 -5.81 -6.17
C THR A 159 8.49 -7.19 -5.68
N ASN A 160 9.10 -7.29 -4.49
CA ASN A 160 9.42 -8.60 -3.91
C ASN A 160 8.15 -9.37 -3.54
N ALA A 161 7.10 -8.69 -3.04
CA ALA A 161 5.82 -9.33 -2.78
C ALA A 161 5.20 -10.00 -4.02
N ILE A 162 5.20 -9.31 -5.16
CA ILE A 162 4.72 -9.86 -6.43
C ILE A 162 5.65 -10.97 -6.95
N GLY A 163 6.97 -10.81 -6.78
CA GLY A 163 7.96 -11.81 -7.20
C GLY A 163 7.88 -13.12 -6.41
N GLU A 164 7.72 -13.04 -5.09
CA GLU A 164 7.59 -14.23 -4.24
C GLU A 164 6.22 -14.91 -4.40
N SER A 165 5.13 -14.17 -4.64
CA SER A 165 3.83 -14.80 -4.95
C SER A 165 3.88 -15.60 -6.25
N TRP A 166 4.56 -15.05 -7.27
CA TRP A 166 4.83 -15.77 -8.52
C TRP A 166 5.66 -17.04 -8.29
N ARG A 167 6.69 -16.99 -7.43
CA ARG A 167 7.47 -18.18 -7.06
C ARG A 167 6.61 -19.22 -6.38
N MET A 168 5.80 -18.84 -5.39
CA MET A 168 4.93 -19.77 -4.66
C MET A 168 3.92 -20.45 -5.57
N ILE A 169 3.34 -19.73 -6.53
CA ILE A 169 2.49 -20.35 -7.57
C ILE A 169 3.30 -21.34 -8.40
N LYS A 170 4.50 -20.96 -8.86
CA LYS A 170 5.38 -21.82 -9.67
C LYS A 170 5.80 -23.10 -8.95
N PHE A 171 6.01 -23.05 -7.64
CA PHE A 171 6.32 -24.21 -6.81
C PHE A 171 5.09 -25.00 -6.35
N GLY A 172 3.89 -24.53 -6.71
CA GLY A 172 2.64 -25.23 -6.45
C GLY A 172 2.12 -25.04 -5.02
N ASP A 173 2.55 -24.02 -4.28
CA ASP A 173 2.10 -23.72 -2.91
C ASP A 173 0.71 -23.06 -2.88
N ALA A 174 0.33 -22.34 -3.94
CA ALA A 174 -0.99 -21.72 -4.09
C ALA A 174 -1.38 -21.62 -5.57
N ASP A 175 -2.66 -21.36 -5.84
CA ASP A 175 -3.18 -21.17 -7.21
C ASP A 175 -3.38 -19.69 -7.53
N ILE A 176 -3.67 -18.87 -6.51
CA ILE A 176 -3.97 -17.44 -6.62
C ILE A 176 -3.29 -16.68 -5.48
N PHE A 177 -2.84 -15.47 -5.75
CA PHE A 177 -2.40 -14.51 -4.76
C PHE A 177 -2.98 -13.12 -4.99
N LEU A 178 -3.34 -12.45 -3.89
CA LEU A 178 -3.33 -10.99 -3.85
C LEU A 178 -1.92 -10.54 -3.46
N ALA A 179 -1.23 -9.87 -4.37
CA ALA A 179 0.16 -9.46 -4.17
C ALA A 179 0.38 -7.97 -4.45
N GLY A 180 1.25 -7.33 -3.68
CA GLY A 180 1.60 -5.92 -3.89
C GLY A 180 2.03 -5.23 -2.61
N GLY A 181 1.66 -3.96 -2.46
CA GLY A 181 1.99 -3.22 -1.26
C GLY A 181 1.20 -1.95 -1.03
N SER A 182 1.38 -1.40 0.16
CA SER A 182 0.72 -0.19 0.64
C SER A 182 1.62 0.57 1.60
N GLU A 183 1.56 1.90 1.55
CA GLU A 183 2.33 2.77 2.42
C GLU A 183 1.54 4.04 2.77
N ALA A 184 1.65 4.51 4.02
CA ALA A 184 1.01 5.72 4.51
C ALA A 184 1.95 6.53 5.42
N SER A 185 3.17 6.76 4.95
CA SER A 185 4.26 7.37 5.71
C SER A 185 4.32 8.91 5.61
N VAL A 186 3.34 9.54 4.94
CA VAL A 186 3.16 11.00 4.92
C VAL A 186 2.61 11.47 6.27
N VAL A 187 3.47 11.43 7.28
CA VAL A 187 3.22 11.82 8.67
C VAL A 187 4.42 12.60 9.20
N ALA A 188 4.27 13.30 10.32
CA ALA A 188 5.30 14.17 10.87
C ALA A 188 6.63 13.42 11.11
N LEU A 189 6.57 12.24 11.75
CA LEU A 189 7.76 11.43 11.99
C LEU A 189 8.42 10.94 10.69
N GLY A 190 7.63 10.56 9.69
CA GLY A 190 8.13 10.10 8.39
C GLY A 190 8.84 11.22 7.65
N LEU A 191 8.20 12.38 7.55
CA LEU A 191 8.75 13.56 6.91
C LEU A 191 10.04 14.02 7.59
N ALA A 192 10.07 14.04 8.94
CA ALA A 192 11.26 14.39 9.71
C ALA A 192 12.43 13.43 9.43
N GLY A 193 12.20 12.12 9.48
CA GLY A 193 13.23 11.11 9.29
C GLY A 193 13.89 11.18 7.90
N PHE A 194 13.08 11.27 6.83
CA PHE A 194 13.63 11.37 5.48
C PHE A 194 14.24 12.75 5.17
N SER A 195 13.73 13.82 5.78
CA SER A 195 14.34 15.16 5.68
C SER A 195 15.72 15.19 6.33
N ALA A 196 15.89 14.56 7.50
CA ALA A 196 17.17 14.50 8.20
C ALA A 196 18.26 13.79 7.39
N MET A 197 17.88 12.82 6.55
CA MET A 197 18.79 12.12 5.62
C MET A 197 19.04 12.90 4.32
N ARG A 198 18.43 14.09 4.15
CA ARG A 198 18.46 14.88 2.90
C ARG A 198 17.99 14.10 1.67
N ALA A 199 17.04 13.18 1.87
CA ALA A 199 16.55 12.32 0.80
C ALA A 199 15.37 12.94 0.01
N LEU A 200 14.69 13.93 0.61
CA LEU A 200 13.51 14.57 0.04
C LEU A 200 13.86 15.79 -0.78
N SER A 201 13.15 15.99 -1.89
CA SER A 201 13.14 17.27 -2.60
C SER A 201 12.61 18.38 -1.69
N THR A 202 13.17 19.58 -1.83
CA THR A 202 12.77 20.77 -1.05
C THR A 202 12.16 21.87 -1.93
N ARG A 203 11.82 21.53 -3.17
CA ARG A 203 11.18 22.43 -4.16
C ARG A 203 9.72 22.72 -3.83
N ASN A 204 9.50 23.43 -2.73
CA ASN A 204 8.18 23.73 -2.18
C ASN A 204 7.40 24.78 -2.98
N ASP A 205 8.09 25.55 -3.82
CA ASP A 205 7.56 26.60 -4.69
C ASP A 205 6.89 26.04 -5.96
N GLU A 206 7.34 24.88 -6.44
CA GLU A 206 6.77 24.18 -7.60
C GLU A 206 6.50 22.69 -7.29
N PRO A 207 5.58 22.36 -6.37
CA PRO A 207 5.34 20.98 -5.93
C PRO A 207 5.10 20.01 -7.09
N GLU A 208 4.30 20.42 -8.08
CA GLU A 208 3.93 19.62 -9.25
C GLU A 208 5.14 19.17 -10.07
N ARG A 209 6.24 19.93 -10.00
CA ARG A 209 7.47 19.73 -10.77
C ARG A 209 8.62 19.21 -9.91
N ALA A 210 8.41 18.98 -8.62
CA ALA A 210 9.47 18.56 -7.69
C ALA A 210 10.02 17.17 -8.05
N SER A 211 9.15 16.19 -8.29
CA SER A 211 9.55 14.86 -8.76
C SER A 211 9.91 14.91 -10.24
N ARG A 212 11.21 14.98 -10.53
CA ARG A 212 11.76 15.08 -11.89
C ARG A 212 12.85 14.02 -12.15
N PRO A 213 12.47 12.73 -12.27
CA PRO A 213 13.42 11.65 -12.53
C PRO A 213 14.30 11.95 -13.75
N PHE A 214 15.60 11.65 -13.63
CA PHE A 214 16.64 11.87 -14.67
C PHE A 214 16.94 13.32 -15.06
N ASP A 215 16.17 14.30 -14.57
CA ASP A 215 16.45 15.71 -14.80
C ASP A 215 17.76 16.13 -14.12
N ARG A 216 18.47 17.09 -14.73
CA ARG A 216 19.74 17.63 -14.21
C ARG A 216 19.54 18.28 -12.84
N ASP A 217 18.40 18.93 -12.64
CA ASP A 217 18.12 19.79 -11.50
C ASP A 217 17.24 19.08 -10.44
N ARG A 218 17.23 17.73 -10.46
CA ARG A 218 16.59 16.89 -9.42
C ARG A 218 17.36 16.99 -8.09
N ASP A 219 16.64 17.11 -6.98
CA ASP A 219 17.21 17.37 -5.65
C ASP A 219 16.78 16.37 -4.56
N GLY A 220 16.00 15.35 -4.90
CA GLY A 220 15.55 14.30 -3.99
C GLY A 220 14.29 13.61 -4.52
N PHE A 221 13.81 12.58 -3.81
CA PHE A 221 12.51 12.00 -4.13
C PHE A 221 11.39 12.81 -3.46
N VAL A 222 10.15 12.65 -3.92
CA VAL A 222 8.98 13.21 -3.25
C VAL A 222 8.20 12.08 -2.60
N MET A 223 8.02 12.16 -1.28
CA MET A 223 7.28 11.16 -0.52
C MET A 223 5.80 11.13 -0.96
N SER A 224 5.21 9.96 -0.97
CA SER A 224 3.79 9.77 -1.28
C SER A 224 3.24 8.58 -0.51
N GLU A 225 1.92 8.52 -0.41
CA GLU A 225 1.18 7.38 0.14
C GLU A 225 0.28 6.74 -0.92
N GLY A 226 -0.15 5.50 -0.67
CA GLY A 226 -1.02 4.77 -1.59
C GLY A 226 -0.88 3.25 -1.45
N ALA A 227 -1.61 2.54 -2.30
CA ALA A 227 -1.57 1.09 -2.40
C ALA A 227 -1.70 0.63 -3.85
N GLY A 228 -1.07 -0.49 -4.17
CA GLY A 228 -1.22 -1.19 -5.44
C GLY A 228 -1.23 -2.70 -5.19
N VAL A 229 -2.29 -3.37 -5.65
CA VAL A 229 -2.49 -4.81 -5.50
C VAL A 229 -2.85 -5.42 -6.85
N VAL A 230 -2.21 -6.55 -7.17
CA VAL A 230 -2.51 -7.36 -8.35
C VAL A 230 -2.97 -8.74 -7.94
N VAL A 231 -3.79 -9.36 -8.79
CA VAL A 231 -4.07 -10.79 -8.73
C VAL A 231 -2.99 -11.48 -9.55
N VAL A 232 -2.24 -12.37 -8.91
CA VAL A 232 -1.32 -13.30 -9.59
C VAL A 232 -1.96 -14.68 -9.53
N GLU A 233 -2.01 -15.37 -10.65
CA GLU A 233 -2.79 -16.61 -10.76
C GLU A 233 -2.10 -17.60 -11.70
N GLU A 234 -2.20 -18.89 -11.37
CA GLU A 234 -1.75 -19.99 -12.23
C GLU A 234 -2.51 -19.96 -13.57
N LEU A 235 -1.80 -20.18 -14.67
CA LEU A 235 -2.32 -19.92 -16.02
C LEU A 235 -3.52 -20.82 -16.38
N GLU A 236 -3.43 -22.12 -16.09
CA GLU A 236 -4.50 -23.05 -16.41
C GLU A 236 -5.71 -22.85 -15.49
N HIS A 237 -5.49 -22.51 -14.22
CA HIS A 237 -6.51 -22.09 -13.28
C HIS A 237 -7.26 -20.83 -13.78
N ALA A 238 -6.52 -19.81 -14.22
CA ALA A 238 -7.07 -18.59 -14.80
C ALA A 238 -7.89 -18.87 -16.07
N LYS A 239 -7.37 -19.71 -16.98
CA LYS A 239 -8.09 -20.11 -18.20
C LYS A 239 -9.36 -20.89 -17.89
N ALA A 240 -9.31 -21.83 -16.94
CA ALA A 240 -10.45 -22.67 -16.58
C ALA A 240 -11.66 -21.86 -16.11
N ARG A 241 -11.44 -20.72 -15.44
CA ARG A 241 -12.51 -19.79 -15.01
C ARG A 241 -12.79 -18.65 -16.00
N GLY A 242 -12.12 -18.62 -17.16
CA GLY A 242 -12.30 -17.57 -18.17
C GLY A 242 -11.83 -16.18 -17.71
N ALA A 243 -10.76 -16.12 -16.92
CA ALA A 243 -10.23 -14.87 -16.38
C ALA A 243 -9.77 -13.90 -17.47
N LYS A 244 -9.91 -12.60 -17.21
CA LYS A 244 -9.22 -11.56 -17.99
C LYS A 244 -7.73 -11.57 -17.64
N ILE A 245 -6.88 -11.80 -18.63
CA ILE A 245 -5.42 -11.84 -18.45
C ILE A 245 -4.80 -10.55 -18.99
N TYR A 246 -4.13 -9.79 -18.13
CA TYR A 246 -3.41 -8.57 -18.52
C TYR A 246 -2.06 -8.86 -19.15
N CYS A 247 -1.27 -9.73 -18.50
CA CYS A 247 0.04 -10.16 -18.95
C CYS A 247 0.47 -11.44 -18.20
N GLU A 248 1.58 -12.02 -18.62
CA GLU A 248 2.25 -13.11 -17.93
C GLU A 248 3.47 -12.57 -17.15
N LEU A 249 3.63 -12.98 -15.89
CA LEU A 249 4.85 -12.72 -15.14
C LEU A 249 5.93 -13.73 -15.59
N ALA A 250 6.83 -13.28 -16.46
CA ALA A 250 7.85 -14.14 -17.06
C ALA A 250 9.16 -14.23 -16.27
N GLY A 251 9.35 -13.39 -15.24
CA GLY A 251 10.58 -13.41 -14.45
C GLY A 251 10.57 -12.49 -13.24
N TYR A 252 11.42 -12.84 -12.27
CA TYR A 252 11.66 -12.10 -11.04
C TYR A 252 13.12 -12.29 -10.59
N GLY A 253 13.83 -11.19 -10.37
CA GLY A 253 15.21 -11.16 -9.91
C GLY A 253 15.38 -10.36 -8.63
N LEU A 254 16.29 -10.82 -7.77
CA LEU A 254 16.75 -10.13 -6.57
C LEU A 254 18.27 -10.33 -6.42
N SER A 255 18.95 -9.41 -5.75
CA SER A 255 20.40 -9.43 -5.49
C SER A 255 20.69 -9.21 -4.02
#